data_AF-A0A1A9ZC98-F1
#
_entry.id   AF-A0A1A9ZC98-F1
#
_cell.length_a   1.000
_cell.length_b   1.000
_cell.length_c   1.000
_cell.angle_alpha   90.00
_cell.angle_beta   90.00
_cell.angle_gamma   90.00
#
_symmetry.space_group_name_H-M   'P 1'
#
loop_
_entity.id
_entity.type
_entity.pdbx_description
1 polymer ?
#
loop_
_entity_poly.entity_id
_entity_poly.type
_entity_poly.pdbx_seq_one_letter_code
_entity_poly.pdbx_strand_id
1 'polypeptide(L)'
;MKFNELRPITPECSIHSWFLASDMQLTVLFLLVLILISKFPKLKILSLTMLTIVSIAITAAVTYMLKLEAFIYFKPESFRFLFFLNIEEFYQSYVPFYTNMGGYIIGFILADIYANCKDSASLNKWIQLGFWLAIPAAFAFLFSGLFFINSGIERPSLWLALYAGLYRKVFIAIAMCAIWAMFYKAGCKLFKYHRMYV
;
A
#
# COMPACT_ATOMS: atom_id res chain seq x y z
N MET A 1 -24.14 -30.70 21.34
CA MET A 1 -23.52 -29.90 20.26
C MET A 1 -24.63 -29.55 19.27
N LYS A 2 -25.22 -28.34 19.37
CA LYS A 2 -26.34 -27.92 18.50
C LYS A 2 -25.76 -27.29 17.23
N PHE A 3 -25.85 -28.03 16.12
CA PHE A 3 -25.54 -27.61 14.75
C PHE A 3 -26.69 -26.78 14.15
N ASN A 4 -27.14 -25.70 14.80
CA ASN A 4 -28.40 -25.05 14.41
C ASN A 4 -28.42 -23.51 14.54
N GLU A 5 -27.32 -22.84 14.23
CA GLU A 5 -27.39 -21.45 13.81
C GLU A 5 -26.70 -21.29 12.46
N LEU A 6 -27.54 -21.16 11.45
CA LEU A 6 -27.25 -21.02 10.04
C LEU A 6 -26.34 -19.80 9.84
N ARG A 7 -25.05 -20.03 9.57
CA ARG A 7 -24.20 -19.03 8.92
C ARG A 7 -24.87 -18.70 7.59
N PRO A 8 -25.28 -17.46 7.29
CA PRO A 8 -25.66 -17.12 5.94
C PRO A 8 -24.42 -17.37 5.09
N ILE A 9 -24.47 -18.40 4.24
CA ILE A 9 -23.50 -18.58 3.17
C ILE A 9 -23.86 -17.49 2.17
N THR A 10 -23.36 -16.27 2.38
CA THR A 10 -23.27 -15.31 1.30
C THR A 10 -22.32 -15.92 0.26
N PRO A 11 -22.65 -15.88 -1.03
CA PRO A 11 -21.82 -16.46 -2.07
C PRO A 11 -20.65 -15.51 -2.30
N GLU A 12 -19.64 -15.57 -1.45
CA GLU A 12 -18.36 -14.91 -1.69
C GLU A 12 -17.56 -15.76 -2.68
N CYS A 13 -18.21 -16.12 -3.80
CA CYS A 13 -17.63 -16.85 -4.93
C CYS A 13 -16.50 -16.04 -5.59
N SER A 14 -16.35 -14.76 -5.23
CA SER A 14 -15.36 -13.85 -5.79
C SER A 14 -14.67 -13.02 -4.71
N ILE A 15 -14.29 -13.60 -3.56
CA ILE A 15 -13.46 -12.86 -2.59
C ILE A 15 -12.27 -12.23 -3.31
N HIS A 16 -11.62 -12.95 -4.23
CA HIS A 16 -10.50 -12.45 -5.03
C HIS A 16 -10.82 -11.25 -5.93
N SER A 17 -12.06 -10.93 -6.29
CA SER A 17 -12.36 -9.81 -7.19
C SER A 17 -12.35 -8.43 -6.49
N TRP A 18 -12.17 -8.39 -5.17
CA TRP A 18 -12.17 -7.14 -4.40
C TRP A 18 -11.15 -6.13 -4.93
N PHE A 19 -9.95 -6.62 -5.29
CA PHE A 19 -8.87 -5.74 -5.73
C PHE A 19 -9.19 -5.09 -7.07
N LEU A 20 -9.92 -5.78 -7.96
CA LEU A 20 -10.28 -5.24 -9.28
C LEU A 20 -11.24 -4.06 -9.17
N ALA A 21 -12.22 -4.13 -8.27
CA ALA A 21 -13.14 -3.03 -8.01
C ALA A 21 -12.42 -1.82 -7.39
N SER A 22 -11.55 -2.07 -6.40
CA SER A 22 -10.71 -1.02 -5.80
C SER A 22 -9.77 -0.39 -6.83
N ASP A 23 -9.17 -1.21 -7.70
CA ASP A 23 -8.20 -0.78 -8.72
C ASP A 23 -8.85 0.13 -9.77
N MET A 24 -10.06 -0.19 -10.22
CA MET A 24 -10.81 0.66 -11.14
C MET A 24 -11.07 2.05 -10.55
N GLN A 25 -11.51 2.12 -9.28
CA GLN A 25 -11.78 3.39 -8.60
C GLN A 25 -10.50 4.21 -8.41
N LEU A 26 -9.38 3.56 -8.03
CA LEU A 26 -8.09 4.20 -7.90
C LEU A 26 -7.56 4.68 -9.26
N THR A 27 -7.71 3.89 -10.32
CA THR A 27 -7.33 4.29 -11.69
C THR A 27 -8.04 5.57 -12.09
N VAL A 28 -9.37 5.64 -11.93
CA VAL A 28 -10.14 6.85 -12.25
C VAL A 28 -9.67 8.05 -11.43
N LEU A 29 -9.50 7.89 -10.11
CA LEU A 29 -9.01 8.94 -9.23
C LEU A 29 -7.63 9.47 -9.66
N PHE A 30 -6.69 8.57 -9.92
CA PHE A 30 -5.32 8.95 -10.26
C PHE A 30 -5.17 9.46 -11.70
N LEU A 31 -6.05 9.07 -12.62
CA LEU A 31 -6.16 9.71 -13.93
C LEU A 31 -6.56 11.18 -13.80
N LEU A 32 -7.54 11.50 -12.94
CA LEU A 32 -7.91 12.89 -12.67
C LEU A 32 -6.74 13.68 -12.05
N VAL A 33 -6.02 13.08 -11.11
CA VAL A 33 -4.82 13.66 -10.51
C VAL A 33 -3.75 13.91 -11.58
N LEU A 34 -3.52 12.95 -12.48
CA LEU A 34 -2.55 13.08 -13.57
C LEU A 34 -2.92 14.22 -14.53
N ILE A 35 -4.20 14.34 -14.92
CA ILE A 35 -4.69 15.44 -15.76
C ILE A 35 -4.45 16.79 -15.06
N LEU A 36 -4.75 16.89 -13.77
CA LEU A 36 -4.54 18.12 -12.98
C LEU A 36 -3.06 18.50 -12.93
N ILE A 37 -2.19 17.53 -12.63
CA ILE A 37 -0.74 17.73 -12.56
C ILE A 37 -0.16 18.10 -13.93
N SER A 38 -0.67 17.50 -15.00
CA SER A 38 -0.24 17.81 -16.36
C SER A 38 -0.59 19.24 -16.77
N LYS A 39 -1.75 19.74 -16.33
CA LYS A 39 -2.17 21.13 -16.54
C LYS A 39 -1.43 22.11 -15.62
N PHE A 40 -1.14 21.70 -14.38
CA PHE A 40 -0.51 22.53 -13.36
C PHE A 40 0.68 21.82 -12.71
N PRO A 41 1.84 21.73 -13.39
CA PRO A 41 2.99 20.95 -12.90
C PRO A 41 3.55 21.46 -11.57
N LYS A 42 3.36 22.75 -11.27
CA LYS A 42 3.74 23.36 -9.97
C LYS A 42 2.99 22.76 -8.78
N LEU A 43 1.79 22.20 -8.99
CA LEU A 43 1.00 21.59 -7.93
C LEU A 43 1.35 20.12 -7.66
N LYS A 44 2.19 19.49 -8.50
CA LYS A 44 2.52 18.06 -8.42
C LYS A 44 2.92 17.60 -7.03
N ILE A 45 3.93 18.24 -6.45
CA ILE A 45 4.46 17.85 -5.13
C ILE A 45 3.38 18.04 -4.07
N LEU A 46 2.70 19.20 -4.10
CA LEU A 46 1.60 19.49 -3.17
C LEU A 46 0.48 18.44 -3.27
N SER A 47 0.02 18.10 -4.47
CA SER A 47 -1.03 17.12 -4.71
C SER A 47 -0.64 15.73 -4.18
N LEU A 48 0.57 15.26 -4.48
CA LEU A 48 1.04 13.94 -4.01
C LEU A 48 1.25 13.90 -2.49
N THR A 49 1.78 14.97 -1.90
CA THR A 49 1.94 15.08 -0.44
C THR A 49 0.58 15.08 0.25
N MET A 50 -0.38 15.88 -0.24
CA MET A 50 -1.73 15.92 0.30
C MET A 50 -2.43 14.55 0.19
N LEU A 51 -2.35 13.88 -0.97
CA LEU A 51 -2.88 12.53 -1.14
C LEU A 51 -2.26 11.52 -0.17
N THR A 52 -0.96 11.65 0.12
CA THR A 52 -0.26 10.79 1.09
C THR A 52 -0.81 11.00 2.50
N ILE A 53 -0.91 12.25 2.94
CA ILE A 53 -1.46 12.61 4.26
C ILE A 53 -2.91 12.12 4.37
N VAL A 54 -3.73 12.40 3.36
CA VAL A 54 -5.14 11.97 3.31
C VAL A 54 -5.24 10.44 3.33
N SER A 55 -4.39 9.72 2.62
CA SER A 55 -4.41 8.26 2.61
C SER A 55 -4.07 7.65 3.97
N ILE A 56 -3.07 8.20 4.67
CA ILE A 56 -2.71 7.77 6.03
C ILE A 56 -3.85 8.12 6.99
N ALA A 57 -4.36 9.36 6.93
CA ALA A 57 -5.41 9.85 7.81
C ALA A 57 -6.71 9.06 7.64
N ILE A 58 -7.15 8.78 6.42
CA ILE A 58 -8.36 7.97 6.16
C ILE A 58 -8.17 6.55 6.69
N THR A 59 -7.02 5.91 6.40
CA THR A 59 -6.77 4.55 6.89
C THR A 59 -6.79 4.50 8.42
N ALA A 60 -6.15 5.48 9.08
CA ALA A 60 -6.16 5.59 10.54
C ALA A 60 -7.57 5.88 11.10
N ALA A 61 -8.31 6.81 10.49
CA ALA A 61 -9.67 7.15 10.92
C ALA A 61 -10.62 5.95 10.82
N VAL A 62 -10.56 5.21 9.71
CA VAL A 62 -11.35 3.98 9.51
C VAL A 62 -11.00 2.94 10.57
N THR A 63 -9.71 2.70 10.83
CA THR A 63 -9.27 1.78 11.89
C THR A 63 -9.77 2.19 13.27
N TYR A 64 -9.70 3.48 13.60
CA TYR A 64 -10.14 4.01 14.89
C TYR A 64 -11.66 3.91 15.08
N MET A 65 -12.43 4.39 14.11
CA MET A 65 -13.89 4.45 14.18
C MET A 65 -14.53 3.06 14.20
N LEU A 66 -13.98 2.14 13.41
CA LEU A 66 -14.50 0.77 13.28
C LEU A 66 -13.83 -0.21 14.26
N LYS A 67 -12.98 0.28 15.18
CA LYS A 67 -12.29 -0.53 16.20
C LYS A 67 -11.54 -1.74 15.61
N LEU A 68 -10.92 -1.53 14.45
CA LEU A 68 -10.22 -2.58 13.70
C LEU A 68 -8.81 -2.84 14.25
N GLU A 69 -8.24 -3.99 13.89
CA GLU A 69 -6.82 -4.24 14.03
C GLU A 69 -5.99 -3.34 13.10
N ALA A 70 -4.72 -3.12 13.44
CA ALA A 70 -3.84 -2.33 12.58
C ALA A 70 -3.56 -2.98 11.22
N PHE A 71 -3.51 -4.30 11.19
CA PHE A 71 -3.39 -5.09 9.98
C PHE A 71 -4.04 -6.46 10.21
N ILE A 72 -4.52 -7.08 9.14
CA ILE A 72 -5.09 -8.41 9.22
C ILE A 72 -3.93 -9.39 9.22
N TYR A 73 -3.80 -10.16 10.30
CA TYR A 73 -2.91 -11.30 10.38
C TYR A 73 -3.75 -12.56 10.39
N PHE A 74 -3.52 -13.43 9.41
CA PHE A 74 -4.27 -14.68 9.31
C PHE A 74 -3.67 -15.71 10.26
N LYS A 75 -4.44 -16.06 11.29
CA LYS A 75 -4.09 -17.19 12.16
C LYS A 75 -4.20 -18.49 11.34
N PRO A 76 -3.44 -19.55 11.66
CA PRO A 76 -3.60 -20.85 11.02
C PRO A 76 -5.07 -21.32 11.01
N GLU A 77 -5.83 -20.99 12.05
CA GLU A 77 -7.26 -21.26 12.13
C GLU A 77 -8.09 -20.53 11.05
N SER A 78 -7.73 -19.29 10.68
CA SER A 78 -8.40 -18.52 9.62
C SER A 78 -8.36 -19.24 8.26
N PHE A 79 -7.29 -19.98 7.97
CA PHE A 79 -7.16 -20.77 6.74
C PHE A 79 -8.12 -21.97 6.73
N ARG A 80 -8.42 -22.57 7.88
CA ARG A 80 -9.42 -23.65 8.00
C ARG A 80 -10.79 -23.21 7.53
N PHE A 81 -11.10 -21.92 7.69
CA PHE A 81 -12.36 -21.32 7.31
C PHE A 81 -12.25 -20.44 6.07
N LEU A 82 -11.27 -20.66 5.17
CA LEU A 82 -11.14 -19.92 3.91
C LEU A 82 -11.18 -18.39 4.09
N PHE A 83 -10.59 -17.87 5.18
CA PHE A 83 -10.58 -16.46 5.55
C PHE A 83 -11.93 -15.86 6.00
N PHE A 84 -13.00 -16.66 6.11
CA PHE A 84 -14.33 -16.21 6.51
C PHE A 84 -14.46 -15.81 7.99
N LEU A 85 -13.49 -16.15 8.84
CA LEU A 85 -13.56 -15.88 10.29
C LEU A 85 -13.64 -14.38 10.63
N ASN A 86 -12.93 -13.53 9.88
CA ASN A 86 -12.84 -12.08 10.13
C ASN A 86 -13.22 -11.29 8.88
N ILE A 87 -14.23 -11.77 8.15
CA ILE A 87 -14.55 -11.24 6.82
C ILE A 87 -15.06 -9.80 6.85
N GLU A 88 -15.81 -9.43 7.89
CA GLU A 88 -16.29 -8.06 8.04
C GLU A 88 -15.13 -7.08 8.24
N GLU A 89 -14.14 -7.43 9.08
CA GLU A 89 -12.92 -6.63 9.24
C GLU A 89 -12.15 -6.51 7.92
N PHE A 90 -12.11 -7.58 7.13
CA PHE A 90 -11.52 -7.58 5.79
C PHE A 90 -12.25 -6.64 4.83
N TYR A 91 -13.58 -6.70 4.77
CA TYR A 91 -14.39 -5.82 3.91
C TYR A 91 -14.29 -4.35 4.29
N GLN A 92 -14.18 -4.03 5.58
CA GLN A 92 -14.05 -2.65 6.03
C GLN A 92 -12.64 -2.11 5.86
N SER A 93 -11.63 -2.98 6.01
CA SER A 93 -10.24 -2.56 6.07
C SER A 93 -9.52 -2.66 4.73
N TYR A 94 -9.70 -3.75 3.98
CA TYR A 94 -8.94 -4.07 2.76
C TYR A 94 -9.69 -3.82 1.46
N VAL A 95 -11.01 -3.94 1.43
CA VAL A 95 -11.76 -3.79 0.17
C VAL A 95 -11.91 -2.34 -0.31
N PRO A 96 -12.06 -1.31 0.55
CA PRO A 96 -12.32 0.03 0.06
C PRO A 96 -11.10 0.67 -0.62
N PHE A 97 -11.34 1.40 -1.71
CA PHE A 97 -10.25 2.05 -2.46
C PHE A 97 -9.45 3.05 -1.61
N TYR A 98 -10.12 3.75 -0.70
CA TYR A 98 -9.53 4.82 0.09
C TYR A 98 -8.51 4.32 1.14
N THR A 99 -8.59 3.07 1.59
CA THR A 99 -7.55 2.48 2.47
C THR A 99 -6.35 1.96 1.67
N ASN A 100 -6.48 1.81 0.34
CA ASN A 100 -5.47 1.25 -0.57
C ASN A 100 -4.77 2.26 -1.47
N MET A 101 -5.07 3.56 -1.36
CA MET A 101 -4.49 4.62 -2.21
C MET A 101 -2.95 4.65 -2.23
N GLY A 102 -2.29 4.13 -1.18
CA GLY A 102 -0.82 4.11 -1.08
C GLY A 102 -0.09 3.47 -2.25
N GLY A 103 -0.66 2.40 -2.81
CA GLY A 103 -0.10 1.71 -3.99
C GLY A 103 0.10 2.66 -5.16
N TYR A 104 -0.96 3.40 -5.49
CA TYR A 104 -0.96 4.35 -6.59
C TYR A 104 -0.07 5.56 -6.32
N ILE A 105 -0.06 6.10 -5.10
CA ILE A 105 0.81 7.23 -4.74
C ILE A 105 2.28 6.88 -4.99
N ILE A 106 2.73 5.74 -4.45
CA ILE A 106 4.12 5.29 -4.57
C ILE A 106 4.43 4.92 -6.03
N GLY A 107 3.50 4.28 -6.74
CA GLY A 107 3.62 3.99 -8.16
C GLY A 107 3.80 5.25 -9.01
N PHE A 108 3.04 6.31 -8.74
CA PHE A 108 3.18 7.60 -9.43
C PHE A 108 4.54 8.27 -9.16
N ILE A 109 4.99 8.26 -7.91
CA ILE A 109 6.33 8.77 -7.56
C ILE A 109 7.40 7.98 -8.31
N LEU A 110 7.28 6.67 -8.36
CA LEU A 110 8.22 5.79 -9.05
C LEU A 110 8.20 6.03 -10.58
N ALA A 111 7.02 6.15 -11.17
CA ALA A 111 6.86 6.44 -12.59
C ALA A 111 7.48 7.79 -12.96
N ASP A 112 7.33 8.79 -12.09
CA ASP A 112 7.94 10.09 -12.28
C ASP A 112 9.48 10.05 -12.17
N ILE A 113 10.02 9.33 -11.17
CA ILE A 113 11.47 9.10 -11.05
C ILE A 113 11.99 8.40 -12.30
N TYR A 114 11.26 7.40 -12.80
CA TYR A 114 11.62 6.67 -14.01
C TYR A 114 11.61 7.56 -15.26
N ALA A 115 10.55 8.36 -15.47
CA ALA A 115 10.42 9.27 -16.61
C ALA A 115 11.51 10.35 -16.64
N ASN A 116 12.01 10.77 -15.47
CA ASN A 116 13.07 11.77 -15.34
C ASN A 116 14.48 11.16 -15.19
N CYS A 117 14.62 9.83 -15.28
CA CYS A 117 15.91 9.18 -15.18
C CYS A 117 16.78 9.50 -16.40
N LYS A 118 17.96 10.12 -16.20
CA LYS A 118 18.91 10.43 -17.28
C LYS A 118 19.89 9.28 -17.52
N ASP A 119 20.28 9.10 -18.79
CA ASP A 119 21.07 7.99 -19.36
C ASP A 119 22.44 7.67 -18.69
N SER A 120 22.91 8.49 -17.74
CA SER A 120 24.21 8.28 -17.06
C SER A 120 24.24 8.67 -15.59
N ALA A 121 23.09 8.86 -14.93
CA ALA A 121 23.09 9.27 -13.53
C ALA A 121 23.53 8.09 -12.65
N SER A 122 24.84 7.99 -12.39
CA SER A 122 25.34 7.16 -11.30
C SER A 122 24.69 7.68 -10.01
N LEU A 123 23.75 6.89 -9.48
CA LEU A 123 23.08 7.25 -8.25
C LEU A 123 24.14 7.52 -7.18
N ASN A 124 24.12 8.71 -6.57
CA ASN A 124 25.09 9.10 -5.55
C ASN A 124 25.19 7.97 -4.50
N LYS A 125 26.42 7.61 -4.10
CA LYS A 125 26.68 6.54 -3.10
C LYS A 125 25.87 6.76 -1.82
N TRP A 126 25.62 8.01 -1.43
CA TRP A 126 24.78 8.35 -0.28
C TRP A 126 23.30 8.02 -0.48
N ILE A 127 22.78 8.21 -1.70
CA ILE A 127 21.41 7.83 -2.06
C ILE A 127 21.29 6.31 -2.13
N GLN A 128 22.29 5.62 -2.70
CA GLN A 128 22.35 4.16 -2.67
C GLN A 128 22.38 3.62 -1.25
N LEU A 129 23.23 4.18 -0.38
CA LEU A 129 23.32 3.81 1.02
C LEU A 129 22.01 4.06 1.75
N GLY A 130 21.40 5.23 1.58
CA GLY A 130 20.09 5.56 2.16
C GLY A 130 19.02 4.57 1.73
N PHE A 131 19.01 4.17 0.46
CA PHE A 131 18.10 3.16 -0.06
C PHE A 131 18.33 1.77 0.57
N TRP A 132 19.59 1.33 0.67
CA TRP A 132 19.95 0.07 1.32
C TRP A 132 19.65 0.06 2.83
N LEU A 133 19.69 1.20 3.50
CA LEU A 133 19.31 1.35 4.91
C LEU A 133 17.79 1.45 5.11
N ALA A 134 17.06 2.03 4.15
CA ALA A 134 15.61 2.15 4.20
C ALA A 134 14.91 0.79 4.19
N ILE A 135 15.45 -0.20 3.46
CA ILE A 135 14.90 -1.55 3.40
C ILE A 135 14.85 -2.23 4.79
N PRO A 136 15.98 -2.44 5.50
CA PRO A 136 15.96 -3.07 6.82
C PRO A 136 15.20 -2.25 7.86
N ALA A 137 15.24 -0.92 7.78
CA ALA A 137 14.43 -0.06 8.66
C ALA A 137 12.93 -0.28 8.43
N ALA A 138 12.50 -0.39 7.18
CA ALA A 138 11.10 -0.66 6.84
C ALA A 138 10.68 -2.09 7.24
N PHE A 139 11.56 -3.09 7.09
CA PHE A 139 11.31 -4.43 7.64
C PHE A 139 11.19 -4.40 9.16
N ALA A 140 12.09 -3.72 9.88
CA ALA A 140 12.00 -3.56 11.33
C ALA A 140 10.67 -2.91 11.74
N PHE A 141 10.21 -1.91 10.99
CA PHE A 141 8.89 -1.31 11.19
C PHE A 141 7.75 -2.32 10.97
N LEU A 142 7.80 -3.18 9.96
CA LEU A 142 6.80 -4.23 9.78
C LEU A 142 6.84 -5.27 10.90
N PHE A 143 8.03 -5.65 11.36
CA PHE A 143 8.20 -6.58 12.49
C PHE A 143 7.75 -5.99 13.82
N SER A 144 7.77 -4.66 13.98
CA SER A 144 7.17 -4.00 15.14
C SER A 144 5.66 -4.29 15.25
N GLY A 145 5.01 -4.79 14.20
CA GLY A 145 3.62 -5.26 14.25
C GLY A 145 3.41 -6.40 15.24
N LEU A 146 4.45 -7.19 15.53
CA LEU A 146 4.42 -8.24 16.56
C LEU A 146 4.18 -7.65 17.96
N PHE A 147 4.67 -6.44 18.23
CA PHE A 147 4.37 -5.73 19.47
C PHE A 147 2.88 -5.45 19.56
N PHE A 148 2.26 -4.90 18.52
CA PHE A 148 0.83 -4.60 18.52
C PHE A 148 -0.05 -5.85 18.68
N ILE A 149 0.36 -6.99 18.11
CA ILE A 149 -0.33 -8.27 18.27
C ILE A 149 -0.25 -8.77 19.72
N ASN A 150 0.93 -8.69 20.36
CA ASN A 150 1.17 -9.29 21.67
C ASN A 150 0.80 -8.38 22.86
N SER A 151 0.69 -7.07 22.63
CA SER A 151 0.49 -6.08 23.70
C SER A 151 -0.93 -6.04 24.26
N GLY A 152 -1.91 -6.67 23.60
CA GLY A 152 -3.30 -6.66 24.06
C GLY A 152 -3.90 -5.25 24.16
N ILE A 153 -3.49 -4.33 23.27
CA ILE A 153 -3.94 -2.93 23.31
C ILE A 153 -5.47 -2.86 23.16
N GLU A 154 -6.14 -2.21 24.11
CA GLU A 154 -7.58 -2.03 24.08
C GLU A 154 -8.01 -1.10 22.93
N ARG A 155 -9.13 -1.43 22.28
CA ARG A 155 -9.65 -0.71 21.11
C ARG A 155 -10.83 0.18 21.51
N PRO A 156 -10.93 1.43 21.01
CA PRO A 156 -10.08 2.04 19.99
C PRO A 156 -8.82 2.68 20.59
N SER A 157 -7.68 2.51 19.91
CA SER A 157 -6.41 3.13 20.30
C SER A 157 -5.88 4.02 19.18
N LEU A 158 -5.55 5.27 19.52
CA LEU A 158 -5.00 6.23 18.58
C LEU A 158 -3.62 5.77 18.07
N TRP A 159 -2.81 5.15 18.94
CA TRP A 159 -1.52 4.58 18.57
C TRP A 159 -1.68 3.44 17.56
N LEU A 160 -2.65 2.55 17.77
CA LEU A 160 -2.96 1.46 16.85
C LEU A 160 -3.43 1.99 15.48
N ALA A 161 -4.30 3.00 15.49
CA ALA A 161 -4.83 3.62 14.28
C ALA A 161 -3.74 4.32 13.44
N LEU A 162 -2.86 5.08 14.08
CA LEU A 162 -1.73 5.72 13.40
C LEU A 162 -0.77 4.67 12.80
N TYR A 163 -0.49 3.61 13.57
CA TYR A 163 0.31 2.50 13.08
C TYR A 163 -0.33 1.81 11.87
N ALA A 164 -1.64 1.56 11.91
CA ALA A 164 -2.42 1.00 10.79
C ALA A 164 -2.31 1.85 9.52
N GLY A 165 -2.41 3.18 9.67
CA GLY A 165 -2.31 4.13 8.56
C GLY A 165 -0.96 4.07 7.84
N LEU A 166 0.12 3.79 8.57
CA LEU A 166 1.48 3.68 8.05
C LEU A 166 1.82 2.26 7.57
N TYR A 167 1.39 1.21 8.28
CA TYR A 167 1.80 -0.18 8.08
C TYR A 167 1.76 -0.63 6.63
N ARG A 168 0.59 -0.53 6.00
CA ARG A 168 0.42 -0.97 4.60
C ARG A 168 1.20 -0.11 3.61
N LYS A 169 1.36 1.18 3.92
CA LYS A 169 2.08 2.13 3.07
C LYS A 169 3.57 1.84 3.06
N VAL A 170 4.13 1.52 4.24
CA VAL A 170 5.52 1.06 4.39
C VAL A 170 5.72 -0.28 3.68
N PHE A 171 4.80 -1.24 3.84
CA PHE A 171 4.88 -2.51 3.12
C PHE A 171 4.95 -2.33 1.60
N ILE A 172 4.05 -1.52 1.04
CA ILE A 172 4.04 -1.20 -0.39
C ILE A 172 5.33 -0.46 -0.80
N ALA A 173 5.82 0.46 0.02
CA ALA A 173 7.06 1.18 -0.27
C ALA A 173 8.25 0.22 -0.39
N ILE A 174 8.36 -0.81 0.46
CA ILE A 174 9.41 -1.85 0.34
C ILE A 174 9.27 -2.59 -1.00
N ALA A 175 8.06 -3.04 -1.34
CA ALA A 175 7.82 -3.76 -2.58
C ALA A 175 8.18 -2.91 -3.82
N MET A 176 7.80 -1.64 -3.82
CA MET A 176 8.12 -0.71 -4.91
C MET A 176 9.61 -0.36 -4.97
N CYS A 177 10.27 -0.24 -3.83
CA CYS A 177 11.73 -0.11 -3.77
C CYS A 177 12.41 -1.31 -4.46
N ALA A 178 12.01 -2.54 -4.14
CA ALA A 178 12.58 -3.73 -4.79
C ALA A 178 12.38 -3.69 -6.32
N ILE A 179 11.20 -3.30 -6.78
CA ILE A 179 10.89 -3.12 -8.21
C ILE A 179 11.78 -2.06 -8.85
N TRP A 180 11.94 -0.90 -8.21
CA TRP A 180 12.82 0.16 -8.69
C TRP A 180 14.27 -0.28 -8.78
N ALA A 181 14.79 -1.01 -7.78
CA ALA A 181 16.14 -1.55 -7.79
C ALA A 181 16.37 -2.50 -8.98
N MET A 182 15.36 -3.32 -9.33
CA MET A 182 15.40 -4.17 -10.52
C MET A 182 15.43 -3.32 -11.80
N PHE A 183 14.58 -2.29 -11.92
CA PHE A 183 14.56 -1.40 -13.08
C PHE A 183 15.84 -0.56 -13.22
N TYR A 184 16.45 -0.12 -12.13
CA TYR A 184 17.70 0.60 -12.20
C TYR A 184 18.85 -0.29 -12.70
N LYS A 185 18.87 -1.57 -12.29
CA LYS A 185 19.90 -2.53 -12.69
C LYS A 185 19.71 -3.07 -14.13
N ALA A 186 18.45 -3.25 -14.57
CA ALA A 186 18.10 -3.85 -15.86
C ALA A 186 17.44 -2.87 -16.86
N GLY A 187 16.49 -2.05 -16.40
CA GLY A 187 15.68 -1.14 -17.22
C GLY A 187 16.44 0.05 -17.82
N CYS A 188 17.40 0.65 -17.10
CA CYS A 188 18.24 1.70 -17.68
C CYS A 188 19.10 1.20 -18.85
N LYS A 189 19.48 -0.09 -18.86
CA LYS A 189 20.19 -0.71 -19.99
C LYS A 189 19.28 -0.99 -21.19
N LEU A 190 18.01 -1.34 -20.95
CA LEU A 190 17.03 -1.64 -21.99
C LEU A 190 16.49 -0.36 -22.67
N PHE A 191 16.24 0.69 -21.89
CA PHE A 191 15.84 2.00 -22.42
C PHE A 191 16.93 2.61 -23.32
N LYS A 192 18.20 2.43 -22.91
CA LYS A 192 19.38 2.74 -23.74
C LYS A 192 19.36 2.02 -25.09
N TYR A 193 18.93 0.76 -25.14
CA TYR A 193 18.81 0.01 -26.39
C TYR A 193 17.73 0.62 -27.28
N HIS A 194 16.51 0.81 -26.78
CA HIS A 194 15.38 1.30 -27.59
C HIS A 194 15.60 2.72 -28.18
N ARG A 195 16.26 3.63 -27.46
CA ARG A 195 16.53 5.00 -27.95
C ARG A 195 17.67 5.08 -28.99
N MET A 196 18.46 4.03 -29.15
CA MET A 196 19.48 3.95 -30.21
C MET A 196 18.92 3.45 -31.55
N TYR A 197 17.71 2.88 -31.56
CA TYR A 197 17.07 2.31 -32.77
C TYR A 197 15.78 3.02 -33.20
N VAL A 198 15.47 4.17 -32.58
CA VAL A 198 14.38 5.10 -32.96
C VAL A 198 14.97 6.49 -33.09
#